data_AF-A0A2T5M3I1-F1
#
_entry.id   AF-A0A2T5M3I1-F1
#
_cell.length_a   1.000
_cell.length_b   1.000
_cell.length_c   1.000
_cell.angle_alpha   90.00
_cell.angle_beta   90.00
_cell.angle_gamma   90.00
#
_symmetry.space_group_name_H-M   'P 1'
#
loop_
_entity.id
_entity.type
_entity.pdbx_description
1 polymer ?
#
loop_
_entity_poly.entity_id
_entity_poly.type
_entity_poly.pdbx_seq_one_letter_code
_entity_poly.pdbx_strand_id
1 'polypeptide(L)' 'IGCTTPQRIASYSISPNRQRPLAGTFHAAIFNTFRRCRHQVLYVVPPFVAAYAAMNWAIERNEYLNSKPGRLAEAGDE' A
#
# COMPACT_ATOMS: atom_id res chain seq x y z
N ILE A 1 -5.02 -14.75 29.85
CA ILE A 1 -3.56 -14.52 29.96
C ILE A 1 -3.38 -13.01 30.07
N GLY A 2 -3.20 -12.50 31.29
CA GLY A 2 -3.19 -11.06 31.58
C GLY A 2 -1.84 -10.40 31.30
N CYS A 3 -1.80 -9.06 31.30
CA CYS A 3 -0.55 -8.32 31.17
C CYS A 3 0.36 -8.59 32.39
N THR A 4 1.66 -8.70 32.14
CA THR A 4 2.67 -8.87 33.19
C THR A 4 2.77 -7.59 34.01
N THR A 5 2.94 -7.70 35.34
CA THR A 5 3.13 -6.53 36.21
C THR A 5 4.40 -5.76 35.79
N PRO A 6 4.29 -4.49 35.36
CA PRO A 6 5.47 -3.69 35.04
C PRO A 6 6.22 -3.40 36.32
N GLN A 7 7.47 -3.84 36.41
CA GLN A 7 8.31 -3.65 37.60
C GLN A 7 9.36 -2.58 37.31
N ARG A 8 9.45 -1.55 38.18
CA ARG A 8 10.49 -0.50 38.16
C ARG A 8 10.57 0.35 36.88
N ILE A 9 9.43 0.72 36.29
CA ILE A 9 9.39 1.67 35.15
C ILE A 9 8.93 3.04 35.65
N ALA A 10 9.75 4.07 35.47
CA ALA A 10 9.39 5.47 35.73
C ALA A 10 9.13 6.20 34.42
N SER A 11 7.98 6.87 34.32
CA SER A 11 7.57 7.62 33.13
C SER A 11 7.50 9.11 33.45
N TYR A 12 8.11 9.92 32.60
CA TYR A 12 8.13 11.38 32.74
C TYR A 12 7.44 12.02 31.54
N SER A 13 6.70 13.10 31.78
CA SER A 13 6.05 13.89 30.73
C SER A 13 6.07 15.38 31.07
N ILE A 14 5.92 16.23 30.06
CA ILE A 14 5.86 17.69 30.19
C ILE A 14 4.43 18.15 29.86
N SER A 15 3.91 19.15 30.59
CA SER A 15 2.61 19.77 30.30
C SER A 15 2.50 20.21 28.83
N PRO A 16 1.40 19.89 28.11
CA PRO A 16 1.20 20.27 26.71
C PRO A 16 1.29 21.77 26.46
N ASN A 17 0.86 22.59 27.42
CA ASN A 17 0.91 24.06 27.34
C ASN A 17 2.35 24.61 27.30
N ARG A 18 3.35 23.79 27.67
CA ARG A 18 4.78 24.14 27.62
C ARG A 18 5.52 23.54 26.42
N GLN A 19 4.83 22.78 25.57
CA GLN A 19 5.41 22.18 24.37
C GLN A 19 5.09 23.03 23.14
N ARG A 20 5.96 22.99 22.13
CA ARG A 20 5.68 23.54 20.81
C ARG A 20 5.05 22.43 19.96
N PRO A 21 3.73 22.45 19.69
CA PRO A 21 3.01 21.28 19.15
C PRO A 21 3.47 20.87 17.75
N LEU A 22 4.00 21.80 16.95
CA LEU A 22 4.45 21.55 15.58
C LEU A 22 5.97 21.68 15.39
N ALA A 23 6.75 21.68 16.47
CA ALA A 23 8.20 21.78 16.35
C ALA A 23 8.77 20.57 15.60
N GLY A 24 9.50 20.83 14.50
CA GLY A 24 10.17 19.80 13.71
C GLY A 24 9.25 18.88 12.91
N THR A 25 7.93 19.14 12.86
CA THR A 25 6.96 18.26 12.20
C THR A 25 7.19 18.15 10.71
N PHE A 26 7.60 19.22 10.02
CA PHE A 26 7.82 19.17 8.57
C PHE A 26 8.99 18.25 8.19
N HIS A 27 10.14 18.42 8.86
CA HIS A 27 11.30 17.55 8.67
C HIS A 27 10.96 16.11 9.06
N ALA A 28 10.34 15.90 10.22
CA ALA A 28 9.92 14.57 10.66
C ALA A 28 8.90 13.95 9.70
N ALA A 29 7.91 14.70 9.23
CA ALA A 29 6.88 14.20 8.33
C ALA A 29 7.50 13.68 7.04
N ILE A 30 8.41 14.42 6.41
CA ILE A 30 9.02 13.99 5.13
C ILE A 30 9.90 12.76 5.35
N PHE A 31 10.91 12.85 6.22
CA PHE A 31 11.92 11.80 6.32
C PHE A 31 11.40 10.55 7.05
N ASN A 32 10.58 10.71 8.08
CA ASN A 32 10.01 9.57 8.80
C ASN A 32 8.95 8.85 7.96
N THR A 33 8.13 9.59 7.20
CA THR A 33 7.13 8.97 6.33
C THR A 33 7.82 8.24 5.19
N PHE A 34 8.80 8.83 4.52
CA PHE A 34 9.56 8.14 3.48
C PHE A 34 10.23 6.87 4.00
N ARG A 35 10.90 6.95 5.16
CA ARG A 35 11.50 5.79 5.82
C ARG A 35 10.48 4.71 6.13
N ARG A 36 9.26 5.05 6.57
CA ARG A 36 8.19 4.07 6.85
C ARG A 36 7.65 3.46 5.55
N CYS A 37 7.38 4.27 4.53
CA CYS A 37 6.83 3.83 3.26
C CYS A 37 7.77 2.85 2.55
N ARG A 38 9.08 3.15 2.46
CA ARG A 38 10.03 2.29 1.74
C ARG A 38 10.09 0.85 2.29
N HIS A 39 9.86 0.65 3.59
CA HIS A 39 9.87 -0.67 4.20
C HIS A 39 8.63 -1.51 3.85
N GLN A 40 7.56 -0.87 3.37
CA GLN A 40 6.31 -1.53 3.00
C GLN A 40 6.09 -1.63 1.49
N VAL A 41 6.82 -0.82 0.71
CA VAL A 41 6.70 -0.78 -0.77
C VAL A 41 6.78 -2.17 -1.38
N LEU A 42 7.70 -3.03 -0.95
CA LEU A 42 7.86 -4.37 -1.53
C LEU A 42 6.74 -5.36 -1.17
N TYR A 43 5.97 -5.11 -0.12
CA TYR A 43 4.82 -5.93 0.22
C TYR A 43 3.56 -5.48 -0.52
N VAL A 44 3.47 -4.18 -0.80
CA VAL A 44 2.29 -3.55 -1.38
C VAL A 44 2.38 -3.49 -2.90
N VAL A 45 3.48 -2.98 -3.45
CA VAL A 45 3.60 -2.69 -4.89
C VAL A 45 3.53 -3.95 -5.77
N PRO A 46 4.25 -5.06 -5.47
CA PRO A 46 4.22 -6.24 -6.34
C PRO A 46 2.81 -6.84 -6.57
N PRO A 47 1.97 -7.09 -5.54
CA PRO A 47 0.63 -7.61 -5.79
C PRO A 47 -0.26 -6.61 -6.54
N PHE A 48 -0.14 -5.30 -6.29
CA PHE A 48 -0.90 -4.30 -7.04
C PHE A 48 -0.50 -4.22 -8.51
N VAL A 49 0.79 -4.29 -8.82
CA VAL A 49 1.28 -4.32 -10.20
C VAL A 49 0.80 -5.58 -10.92
N ALA A 50 0.88 -6.74 -10.27
CA ALA A 50 0.40 -8.00 -10.84
C ALA A 50 -1.11 -7.96 -11.11
N ALA A 51 -1.90 -7.46 -10.15
CA ALA A 51 -3.35 -7.32 -10.31
C ALA A 51 -3.70 -6.37 -11.46
N TYR A 52 -3.01 -5.23 -11.56
CA TYR A 52 -3.24 -4.26 -12.64
C TYR A 52 -2.89 -4.84 -14.02
N ALA A 53 -1.76 -5.55 -14.12
CA ALA A 53 -1.37 -6.21 -15.37
C ALA A 53 -2.38 -7.29 -15.79
N ALA A 54 -2.82 -8.12 -14.84
CA ALA A 54 -3.84 -9.15 -15.10
C ALA A 54 -5.18 -8.54 -15.54
N MET A 55 -5.58 -7.42 -14.92
CA MET A 55 -6.78 -6.70 -15.29
C MET A 55 -6.69 -6.14 -16.72
N ASN A 56 -5.60 -5.48 -17.09
CA ASN A 56 -5.42 -4.98 -18.46
C ASN A 56 -5.44 -6.10 -19.49
N TRP A 57 -4.75 -7.21 -19.21
CA TRP A 57 -4.80 -8.38 -20.08
C TRP A 57 -6.22 -8.93 -20.24
N ALA A 58 -7.00 -8.99 -19.15
CA ALA A 58 -8.38 -9.46 -19.19
C ALA A 58 -9.28 -8.53 -20.02
N ILE A 59 -9.10 -7.21 -19.92
CA ILE A 59 -9.84 -6.22 -20.69
C ILE A 59 -9.52 -6.37 -22.18
N GLU A 60 -8.24 -6.38 -22.56
CA GLU A 60 -7.82 -6.52 -23.96
C GLU A 60 -8.30 -7.83 -24.58
N ARG A 61 -8.20 -8.94 -23.84
CA ARG A 61 -8.69 -10.24 -24.29
C ARG A 61 -10.21 -10.24 -24.47
N ASN A 62 -10.95 -9.60 -23.57
CA ASN A 62 -12.41 -9.48 -23.66
C ASN A 62 -12.84 -8.64 -24.87
N GLU A 63 -12.19 -7.51 -25.12
CA GLU A 63 -12.45 -6.68 -26.29
C GLU A 63 -12.13 -7.42 -27.59
N TYR A 64 -11.00 -8.12 -27.64
CA TYR A 64 -10.62 -8.93 -28.79
C TYR A 64 -11.65 -10.02 -29.10
N LEU A 65 -12.12 -10.78 -28.10
CA LEU A 65 -13.14 -11.82 -28.30
C LEU A 65 -14.47 -11.27 -28.83
N ASN A 66 -14.85 -10.07 -28.39
CA ASN A 66 -16.08 -9.41 -28.86
C ASN A 66 -15.90 -8.70 -30.22
N SER A 67 -14.66 -8.56 -30.70
CA SER A 67 -14.36 -7.96 -31.99
C SER A 67 -14.69 -8.90 -33.17
N LYS A 68 -14.85 -8.33 -34.36
CA LYS A 68 -15.07 -9.10 -35.60
C LYS A 68 -13.94 -10.11 -35.89
N PRO A 69 -12.64 -9.74 -35.85
CA PRO A 69 -11.57 -10.70 -36.08
C PRO A 69 -11.51 -11.79 -35.00
N GLY A 70 -11.77 -11.47 -33.74
CA GLY A 70 -11.80 -12.47 -32.67
C GLY A 70 -12.92 -13.49 -32.83
N ARG A 71 -14.11 -13.06 -33.28
CA ARG A 71 -15.22 -13.97 -33.58
C ARG A 71 -14.92 -14.89 -34.77
N LEU A 72 -14.22 -14.40 -35.79
CA LEU A 72 -13.80 -15.20 -36.95
C LEU A 72 -12.70 -16.22 -36.59
N ALA A 73 -11.78 -15.85 -35.70
CA ALA A 73 -10.68 -16.72 -35.27
C ALA A 73 -11.14 -17.88 -34.37
N GLU A 74 -12.12 -17.66 -33.49
CA GLU A 74 -12.66 -18.69 -32.59
C GLU A 74 -13.80 -19.50 -33.25
N ALA A 75 -14.61 -18.92 -34.14
CA ALA A 75 -15.68 -19.64 -34.84
C ALA A 75 -15.18 -20.56 -35.96
N GLY A 76 -13.88 -20.50 -36.32
CA GLY A 76 -13.25 -21.38 -37.30
C GLY A 76 -12.55 -22.60 -36.69
N ASP A 77 -12.57 -22.74 -35.36
CA ASP A 77 -11.99 -23.88 -34.63
C ASP A 77 -13.07 -24.92 -34.20
N GLU A 78 -14.34 -24.69 -34.60
CA GLU A 78 -15.44 -25.67 -34.56
C GLU A 78 -15.70 -26.31 -35.93
#